data_AF-A0A382CTY8-F1
#
_entry.id   AF-A0A382CTY8-F1
#
_cell.length_a   1.000
_cell.length_b   1.000
_cell.length_c   1.000
_cell.angle_alpha   90.00
_cell.angle_beta   90.00
_cell.angle_gamma   90.00
#
_symmetry.space_group_name_H-M   'P 1'
#
loop_
_entity.id
_entity.type
_entity.pdbx_description
1 polymer ?
#
loop_
_entity_poly.entity_id
_entity_poly.type
_entity_poly.pdbx_seq_one_letter_code
_entity_poly.pdbx_strand_id
1 'polypeptide(L)'
;MKMKIFLLPTIVILGMPGLLKAEESGKHLFILSGQSNMARFKPALWFTPGISEALGADNVIVSFHAQGGQPISKWYKEWKSGKGETDPDAGKIYDAMMEATKAKMEGEKIRTVTFVWMQGEADSKAQNSDVYLASLNGLKKQLEQDLKRTDLNFIIG
;
A
#
# COMPACT_ATOMS: atom_id res chain seq x y z
N MET A 1 -75.90 3.78 27.47
CA MET A 1 -74.83 2.87 27.00
C MET A 1 -73.48 3.51 27.37
N LYS A 2 -72.74 2.94 28.33
CA LYS A 2 -71.48 3.53 28.86
C LYS A 2 -70.31 3.14 27.93
N MET A 3 -69.66 4.13 27.33
CA MET A 3 -68.49 3.92 26.46
C MET A 3 -67.23 3.83 27.35
N LYS A 4 -66.60 2.66 27.40
CA LYS A 4 -65.34 2.45 28.12
C LYS A 4 -64.18 2.86 27.20
N ILE A 5 -63.47 3.92 27.57
CA ILE A 5 -62.21 4.33 26.95
C ILE A 5 -61.09 3.47 27.53
N PHE A 6 -60.40 2.71 26.69
CA PHE A 6 -59.16 2.03 27.03
C PHE A 6 -58.00 2.92 26.57
N LEU A 7 -57.21 3.43 27.52
CA LEU A 7 -55.90 4.05 27.22
C LEU A 7 -54.89 2.92 26.95
N LEU A 8 -54.31 2.90 25.75
CA LEU A 8 -53.11 2.14 25.45
C LEU A 8 -51.87 2.93 25.92
N PRO A 9 -50.88 2.30 26.57
CA PRO A 9 -49.61 2.96 26.87
C PRO A 9 -48.73 3.01 25.62
N THR A 10 -48.38 4.22 25.20
CA THR A 10 -47.40 4.47 24.14
C THR A 10 -46.00 4.19 24.70
N ILE A 11 -45.38 3.07 24.32
CA ILE A 11 -43.96 2.81 24.60
C ILE A 11 -43.14 3.72 23.69
N VAL A 12 -42.48 4.73 24.28
CA VAL A 12 -41.44 5.51 23.61
C VAL A 12 -40.16 4.69 23.68
N ILE A 13 -39.82 4.00 22.58
CA ILE A 13 -38.51 3.38 22.41
C ILE A 13 -37.51 4.52 22.16
N LEU A 14 -36.79 4.92 23.21
CA LEU A 14 -35.64 5.80 23.09
C LEU A 14 -34.55 5.01 22.37
N GLY A 15 -34.48 5.15 21.04
CA GLY A 15 -33.43 4.53 20.24
C GLY A 15 -32.08 5.04 20.73
N MET A 16 -31.25 4.14 21.29
CA MET A 16 -29.84 4.42 21.51
C MET A 16 -29.26 4.86 20.16
N PRO A 17 -28.65 6.05 20.04
CA PRO A 17 -27.85 6.34 18.86
C PRO A 17 -26.73 5.31 18.88
N GLY A 18 -26.81 4.34 17.97
CA GLY A 18 -25.68 3.46 17.72
C GLY A 18 -24.45 4.34 17.55
N LEU A 19 -23.36 3.99 18.23
CA LEU A 19 -22.07 4.60 17.98
C LEU A 19 -21.84 4.52 16.46
N LEU A 20 -22.07 5.63 15.76
CA LEU A 20 -21.61 5.81 14.40
C LEU A 20 -20.10 5.69 14.54
N LYS A 21 -19.54 4.52 14.22
CA LYS A 21 -18.11 4.39 13.97
C LYS A 21 -17.83 5.48 12.95
N ALA A 22 -17.08 6.51 13.37
CA ALA A 22 -16.61 7.53 12.46
C ALA A 22 -16.00 6.78 11.28
N GLU A 23 -16.55 7.01 10.09
CA GLU A 23 -15.97 6.50 8.87
C GLU A 23 -14.52 6.99 8.86
N GLU A 24 -13.57 6.06 9.00
CA GLU A 24 -12.16 6.38 8.94
C GLU A 24 -11.89 6.91 7.53
N SER A 25 -12.03 8.21 7.38
CA SER A 25 -11.99 8.90 6.10
C SER A 25 -10.60 8.85 5.51
N GLY A 26 -10.52 8.58 4.20
CA GLY A 26 -9.31 8.61 3.39
C GLY A 26 -9.22 7.43 2.42
N LYS A 27 -8.34 7.57 1.44
CA LYS A 27 -8.12 6.57 0.38
C LYS A 27 -7.11 5.51 0.81
N HIS A 28 -7.28 4.31 0.28
CA HIS A 28 -6.35 3.18 0.37
C HIS A 28 -5.34 3.28 -0.77
N LEU A 29 -4.08 3.54 -0.42
CA LEU A 29 -2.98 3.59 -1.39
C LEU A 29 -2.36 2.20 -1.54
N PHE A 30 -2.28 1.73 -2.78
CA PHE A 30 -1.54 0.54 -3.17
C PHE A 30 -0.37 0.95 -4.06
N ILE A 31 0.85 0.64 -3.63
CA ILE A 31 2.09 0.86 -4.39
C ILE A 31 2.57 -0.51 -4.86
N LEU A 32 2.57 -0.73 -6.16
CA LEU A 32 2.98 -1.99 -6.79
C LEU A 32 4.34 -1.78 -7.45
N SER A 33 5.37 -2.48 -6.96
CA SER A 33 6.74 -2.35 -7.45
C SER A 33 7.52 -3.66 -7.43
N GLY A 34 8.63 -3.69 -8.17
CA GLY A 34 9.47 -4.87 -8.33
C GLY A 34 10.03 -5.00 -9.74
N GLN A 35 10.55 -6.18 -10.05
CA GLN A 35 11.20 -6.43 -11.35
C GLN A 35 10.28 -7.10 -12.37
N SER A 36 10.82 -7.93 -13.26
CA SER A 36 10.19 -8.56 -14.42
C SER A 36 8.80 -9.15 -14.16
N ASN A 37 8.54 -9.82 -13.03
CA ASN A 37 7.20 -10.35 -12.75
C ASN A 37 6.20 -9.23 -12.43
N MET A 38 6.57 -8.26 -11.60
CA MET A 38 5.76 -7.07 -11.37
C MET A 38 5.59 -6.21 -12.63
N ALA A 39 6.66 -6.00 -13.40
CA ALA A 39 6.62 -5.16 -14.61
C ALA A 39 5.71 -5.75 -15.70
N ARG A 40 5.56 -7.08 -15.73
CA ARG A 40 4.62 -7.78 -16.63
C ARG A 40 3.23 -7.94 -16.00
N PHE A 41 3.10 -7.70 -14.71
CA PHE A 41 1.80 -7.60 -14.07
C PHE A 41 1.08 -6.39 -14.64
N LYS A 42 -0.23 -6.50 -14.79
CA LYS A 42 -1.03 -5.52 -15.51
C LYS A 42 -2.17 -5.03 -14.62
N PRO A 43 -1.92 -4.31 -13.51
CA PRO A 43 -2.86 -4.10 -12.40
C PRO A 43 -4.31 -3.77 -12.80
N ALA A 44 -4.48 -2.99 -13.88
CA ALA A 44 -5.79 -2.60 -14.43
C ALA A 44 -6.74 -3.76 -14.76
N LEU A 45 -6.27 -4.97 -15.12
CA LEU A 45 -7.20 -6.10 -15.39
C LEU A 45 -7.30 -7.14 -14.26
N TRP A 46 -6.31 -7.25 -13.37
CA TRP A 46 -6.23 -8.36 -12.39
C TRP A 46 -6.28 -7.90 -10.93
N PHE A 47 -5.98 -6.63 -10.66
CA PHE A 47 -5.84 -6.12 -9.29
C PHE A 47 -6.82 -5.00 -9.01
N THR A 48 -6.73 -3.90 -9.77
CA THR A 48 -7.53 -2.69 -9.56
C THR A 48 -9.03 -2.98 -9.52
N PRO A 49 -9.63 -3.78 -10.42
CA PRO A 49 -11.06 -4.08 -10.36
C PRO A 49 -11.47 -4.71 -9.02
N GLY A 50 -10.73 -5.71 -8.55
CA GLY A 50 -11.06 -6.43 -7.32
C GLY A 50 -10.93 -5.56 -6.06
N ILE A 51 -9.88 -4.74 -5.96
CA ILE A 51 -9.75 -3.83 -4.81
C ILE A 51 -10.74 -2.67 -4.86
N SER A 52 -11.09 -2.16 -6.05
CA SER A 52 -12.09 -1.12 -6.22
C SER A 52 -13.49 -1.63 -5.90
N GLU A 53 -13.82 -2.88 -6.25
CA GLU A 53 -15.05 -3.54 -5.83
C GLU A 53 -15.12 -3.71 -4.30
N ALA A 54 -14.01 -4.14 -3.68
CA ALA A 54 -13.97 -4.40 -2.24
C ALA A 54 -13.97 -3.13 -1.36
N LEU A 55 -13.35 -2.05 -1.82
CA LEU A 55 -13.09 -0.84 -1.01
C LEU A 55 -13.86 0.40 -1.49
N GLY A 56 -14.51 0.31 -2.65
CA GLY A 56 -15.10 1.44 -3.36
C GLY A 56 -14.10 2.10 -4.29
N ALA A 57 -14.49 2.31 -5.56
CA ALA A 57 -13.61 2.84 -6.60
C ALA A 57 -13.00 4.21 -6.24
N ASP A 58 -13.78 5.08 -5.61
CA ASP A 58 -13.34 6.42 -5.20
C ASP A 58 -12.37 6.40 -4.02
N ASN A 59 -12.31 5.28 -3.28
CA ASN A 59 -11.45 5.13 -2.10
C ASN A 59 -10.11 4.49 -2.43
N VAL A 60 -9.79 4.23 -3.69
CA VAL A 60 -8.59 3.48 -4.09
C VAL A 60 -7.64 4.35 -4.90
N ILE A 61 -6.37 4.32 -4.52
CA ILE A 61 -5.27 4.86 -5.33
C ILE A 61 -4.32 3.71 -5.65
N VAL A 62 -4.06 3.48 -6.94
CA VAL A 62 -3.03 2.53 -7.40
C VAL A 62 -1.88 3.28 -8.03
N SER A 63 -0.69 3.15 -7.45
CA SER A 63 0.58 3.57 -8.01
C SER A 63 1.35 2.35 -8.47
N PHE A 64 1.69 2.28 -9.76
CA PHE A 64 2.38 1.13 -10.35
C PHE A 64 3.68 1.60 -10.99
N HIS A 65 4.81 1.10 -10.50
CA HIS A 65 6.13 1.44 -11.01
C HIS A 65 7.07 0.25 -10.83
N ALA A 66 7.42 -0.41 -11.92
CA ALA A 66 8.23 -1.63 -11.92
C ALA A 66 9.11 -1.68 -13.17
N GLN A 67 10.29 -2.28 -13.06
CA GLN A 67 11.26 -2.35 -14.16
C GLN A 67 11.97 -3.69 -14.20
N GLY A 68 11.94 -4.34 -15.38
CA GLY A 68 12.49 -5.67 -15.59
C GLY A 68 14.01 -5.75 -15.38
N GLY A 69 14.45 -6.89 -14.82
CA GLY A 69 15.87 -7.26 -14.68
C GLY A 69 16.69 -6.42 -13.71
N GLN A 70 16.05 -5.67 -12.81
CA GLN A 70 16.74 -4.77 -11.90
C GLN A 70 16.96 -5.42 -10.52
N PRO A 71 18.16 -5.28 -9.93
CA PRO A 71 18.44 -5.69 -8.55
C PRO A 71 17.81 -4.74 -7.52
N ILE A 72 17.66 -5.20 -6.28
CA ILE A 72 17.07 -4.42 -5.17
C ILE A 72 17.84 -3.13 -4.88
N SER A 73 19.12 -3.05 -5.26
CA SER A 73 19.92 -1.82 -5.15
C SER A 73 19.26 -0.63 -5.85
N LYS A 74 18.52 -0.84 -6.95
CA LYS A 74 17.80 0.24 -7.64
C LYS A 74 16.60 0.77 -6.84
N TRP A 75 16.18 0.06 -5.80
CA TRP A 75 15.12 0.48 -4.87
C TRP A 75 15.65 0.94 -3.50
N TYR A 76 16.67 0.28 -2.96
CA TYR A 76 17.22 0.63 -1.65
C TYR A 76 18.44 1.55 -1.77
N LYS A 77 18.32 2.80 -1.28
CA LYS A 77 19.33 3.85 -1.47
C LYS A 77 20.64 3.57 -0.76
N GLU A 78 20.59 2.91 0.39
CA GLU A 78 21.78 2.58 1.18
C GLU A 78 22.28 1.15 0.91
N TRP A 79 21.93 0.57 -0.24
CA TRP A 79 22.35 -0.77 -0.61
C TRP A 79 23.88 -0.89 -0.64
N LYS A 80 24.37 -2.01 -0.11
CA LYS A 80 25.77 -2.42 -0.17
C LYS A 80 25.85 -3.91 -0.50
N SER A 81 26.85 -4.30 -1.30
CA SER A 81 27.17 -5.71 -1.52
C SER A 81 27.74 -6.35 -0.25
N GLY A 82 27.86 -7.68 -0.21
CA GLY A 82 28.51 -8.39 0.89
C GLY A 82 29.98 -7.98 1.12
N LYS A 83 30.60 -7.31 0.13
CA LYS A 83 31.95 -6.73 0.21
C LYS A 83 31.98 -5.23 0.55
N GLY A 84 30.80 -4.62 0.74
CA GLY A 84 30.67 -3.20 1.05
C GLY A 84 30.68 -2.26 -0.17
N GLU A 85 30.58 -2.79 -1.39
CA GLU A 85 30.49 -1.98 -2.61
C GLU A 85 29.11 -1.34 -2.73
N THR A 86 29.04 -0.14 -3.31
CA THR A 86 27.77 0.58 -3.54
C THR A 86 27.35 0.51 -5.01
N ASP A 87 26.06 0.72 -5.27
CA ASP A 87 25.54 0.90 -6.63
C ASP A 87 25.47 2.41 -6.96
N PRO A 88 26.08 2.89 -8.06
CA PRO A 88 26.03 4.30 -8.43
C PRO A 88 24.61 4.80 -8.79
N ASP A 89 23.68 3.92 -9.17
CA ASP A 89 22.27 4.26 -9.32
C ASP A 89 21.40 3.70 -8.18
N ALA A 90 21.97 3.55 -6.98
CA ALA A 90 21.19 3.09 -5.83
C ALA A 90 19.95 3.98 -5.63
N GLY A 91 18.78 3.35 -5.50
CA GLY A 91 17.51 4.03 -5.28
C GLY A 91 16.92 4.81 -6.46
N LYS A 92 17.52 4.80 -7.66
CA LYS A 92 17.00 5.55 -8.82
C LYS A 92 15.57 5.18 -9.21
N ILE A 93 15.22 3.89 -9.14
CA ILE A 93 13.85 3.42 -9.43
C ILE A 93 12.91 3.75 -8.28
N TYR A 94 13.42 3.71 -7.04
CA TYR A 94 12.65 4.15 -5.89
C TYR A 94 12.26 5.63 -5.98
N ASP A 95 13.18 6.50 -6.39
CA ASP A 95 12.87 7.92 -6.51
C ASP A 95 11.78 8.18 -7.56
N ALA A 96 11.88 7.54 -8.74
CA ALA A 96 10.84 7.63 -9.77
C ALA A 96 9.50 7.05 -9.30
N MET A 97 9.52 5.92 -8.57
CA MET A 97 8.32 5.33 -7.96
C MET A 97 7.68 6.28 -6.93
N MET A 98 8.49 6.89 -6.05
CA MET A 98 8.00 7.78 -5.01
C MET A 98 7.50 9.11 -5.57
N GLU A 99 8.11 9.64 -6.63
CA GLU A 99 7.63 10.80 -7.36
C GLU A 99 6.23 10.53 -7.94
N ALA A 100 6.08 9.44 -8.70
CA ALA A 100 4.79 9.04 -9.27
C ALA A 100 3.73 8.77 -8.20
N THR A 101 4.13 8.19 -7.07
CA THR A 101 3.24 7.91 -5.93
C THR A 101 2.79 9.19 -5.24
N LYS A 102 3.70 10.13 -4.96
CA LYS A 102 3.38 11.42 -4.34
C LYS A 102 2.45 12.26 -5.23
N ALA A 103 2.67 12.27 -6.54
CA ALA A 103 1.78 12.93 -7.49
C ALA A 103 0.35 12.37 -7.44
N LYS A 104 0.19 11.05 -7.29
CA LYS A 104 -1.13 10.42 -7.14
C LYS A 104 -1.80 10.67 -5.78
N MET A 105 -1.03 11.00 -4.75
CA MET A 105 -1.53 11.29 -3.41
C MET A 105 -1.85 12.77 -3.20
N GLU A 106 -1.52 13.65 -4.15
CA GLU A 106 -1.66 15.09 -3.97
C GLU A 106 -3.12 15.50 -3.73
N GLY A 107 -3.36 16.22 -2.63
CA GLY A 107 -4.71 16.63 -2.20
C GLY A 107 -5.53 15.53 -1.54
N GLU A 108 -5.03 14.29 -1.46
CA GLU A 108 -5.76 13.14 -0.94
C GLU A 108 -5.36 12.82 0.51
N LYS A 109 -6.37 12.55 1.34
CA LYS A 109 -6.13 11.99 2.67
C LYS A 109 -5.90 10.48 2.54
N ILE A 110 -4.73 10.00 2.93
CA ILE A 110 -4.38 8.56 2.83
C ILE A 110 -4.68 7.84 4.14
N ARG A 111 -5.58 6.86 4.09
CA ARG A 111 -5.99 6.05 5.24
C ARG A 111 -5.00 4.90 5.48
N THR A 112 -4.71 4.11 4.46
CA THR A 112 -3.77 2.98 4.55
C THR A 112 -2.78 3.01 3.40
N VAL A 113 -1.60 2.43 3.63
CA VAL A 113 -0.63 2.17 2.56
C VAL A 113 -0.31 0.69 2.53
N THR A 114 -0.35 0.11 1.33
CA THR A 114 0.07 -1.26 1.06
C THR A 114 1.10 -1.25 -0.05
N PHE A 115 2.31 -1.71 0.26
CA PHE A 115 3.37 -1.94 -0.71
C PHE A 115 3.34 -3.40 -1.15
N VAL A 116 3.11 -3.64 -2.44
CA VAL A 116 3.11 -4.95 -3.06
C VAL A 116 4.40 -5.11 -3.85
N TRP A 117 5.21 -6.07 -3.44
CA TRP A 117 6.57 -6.27 -3.90
C TRP A 117 6.73 -7.62 -4.60
N MET A 118 7.28 -7.62 -5.81
CA MET A 118 7.71 -8.87 -6.48
C MET A 118 9.07 -8.66 -7.13
N GLN A 119 10.12 -9.06 -6.44
CA GLN A 119 11.49 -9.00 -6.91
C GLN A 119 12.38 -10.00 -6.18
N GLY A 120 13.54 -10.27 -6.75
CA GLY A 120 14.60 -11.05 -6.13
C GLY A 120 15.40 -11.86 -7.15
N GLU A 121 14.87 -12.08 -8.34
CA GLU A 121 15.52 -12.96 -9.31
C GLU A 121 16.82 -12.36 -9.87
N ALA A 122 16.93 -11.03 -9.98
CA ALA A 122 18.19 -10.37 -10.35
C ALA A 122 19.27 -10.53 -9.25
N ASP A 123 18.91 -10.34 -7.98
CA ASP A 123 19.83 -10.51 -6.85
C ASP A 123 20.25 -11.98 -6.67
N SER A 124 19.32 -12.92 -6.88
CA SER A 124 19.61 -14.35 -6.89
C SER A 124 20.62 -14.70 -7.99
N LYS A 125 20.41 -14.20 -9.21
CA LYS A 125 21.34 -14.40 -10.34
C LYS A 125 22.72 -13.79 -10.07
N ALA A 126 22.77 -12.63 -9.41
CA ALA A 126 24.00 -11.96 -9.05
C ALA A 126 24.68 -12.51 -7.78
N GLN A 127 24.11 -13.55 -7.15
CA GLN A 127 24.58 -14.14 -5.89
C GLN A 127 24.62 -13.16 -4.70
N ASN A 128 23.73 -12.15 -4.69
CA ASN A 128 23.58 -11.15 -3.62
C ASN A 128 22.55 -11.55 -2.56
N SER A 129 22.24 -12.84 -2.44
CA SER A 129 21.22 -13.35 -1.50
C SER A 129 21.58 -13.07 -0.03
N ASP A 130 22.86 -12.95 0.28
CA ASP A 130 23.40 -12.65 1.61
C ASP A 130 22.99 -11.27 2.12
N VAL A 131 22.86 -10.27 1.23
CA VAL A 131 22.46 -8.90 1.58
C VAL A 131 20.98 -8.61 1.32
N TYR A 132 20.25 -9.55 0.71
CA TYR A 132 18.88 -9.30 0.24
C TYR A 132 17.90 -8.96 1.37
N LEU A 133 17.90 -9.73 2.47
CA LEU A 133 17.00 -9.48 3.60
C LEU A 133 17.26 -8.13 4.26
N ALA A 134 18.54 -7.78 4.46
CA ALA A 134 18.92 -6.49 5.01
C ALA A 134 18.47 -5.35 4.08
N SER A 135 18.61 -5.54 2.77
CA SER A 135 18.17 -4.57 1.76
C SER A 135 16.66 -4.40 1.72
N LEU A 136 15.90 -5.50 1.85
CA LEU A 136 14.44 -5.47 1.88
C LEU A 136 13.91 -4.76 3.13
N ASN A 137 14.51 -5.03 4.29
CA ASN A 137 14.20 -4.31 5.53
C ASN A 137 14.55 -2.82 5.43
N GLY A 138 15.68 -2.51 4.79
CA GLY A 138 16.09 -1.14 4.48
C GLY A 138 15.07 -0.42 3.59
N LEU A 139 14.62 -1.06 2.52
CA LEU A 139 13.57 -0.54 1.63
C LEU A 139 12.26 -0.29 2.40
N LYS A 140 11.83 -1.22 3.25
CA LYS A 140 10.64 -1.03 4.10
C LYS A 140 10.78 0.20 4.99
N LYS A 141 11.92 0.35 5.69
CA LYS A 141 12.19 1.49 6.56
C LYS A 141 12.23 2.81 5.77
N GLN A 142 12.83 2.80 4.58
CA GLN A 142 12.89 3.96 3.69
C GLN A 142 11.47 4.39 3.26
N LEU A 143 10.60 3.44 2.88
CA LEU A 143 9.19 3.71 2.61
C LEU A 143 8.46 4.31 3.80
N GLU A 144 8.63 3.72 4.99
CA GLU A 144 8.04 4.21 6.24
C GLU A 144 8.47 5.66 6.55
N GLN A 145 9.75 5.97 6.38
CA GLN A 145 10.29 7.31 6.59
C GLN A 145 9.74 8.32 5.58
N ASP A 146 9.79 8.01 4.29
CA ASP A 146 9.37 8.93 3.22
C ASP A 146 7.86 9.16 3.20
N LEU A 147 7.07 8.16 3.61
CA LEU A 147 5.62 8.27 3.77
C LEU A 147 5.20 8.75 5.16
N LYS A 148 6.13 8.86 6.11
CA LYS A 148 5.90 9.23 7.52
C LYS A 148 4.87 8.32 8.20
N ARG A 149 5.01 7.00 8.03
CA ARG A 149 4.11 5.97 8.57
C ARG A 149 4.88 4.84 9.23
N THR A 150 4.27 4.21 10.22
CA THR A 150 4.80 3.02 10.91
C THR A 150 3.91 1.79 10.74
N ASP A 151 2.79 1.94 10.03
CA ASP A 151 1.72 0.96 9.82
C ASP A 151 1.60 0.52 8.35
N LEU A 152 2.72 0.54 7.63
CA LEU A 152 2.76 0.15 6.22
C LEU A 152 2.57 -1.36 6.08
N ASN A 153 1.56 -1.77 5.31
CA ASN A 153 1.39 -3.17 4.93
C ASN A 153 2.39 -3.51 3.83
N PHE A 154 3.08 -4.64 3.95
CA PHE A 154 4.09 -5.07 2.99
C PHE A 154 3.76 -6.50 2.53
N ILE A 155 3.39 -6.65 1.27
CA ILE A 155 3.02 -7.94 0.65
C ILE A 155 4.15 -8.33 -0.30
N ILE A 156 4.69 -9.54 -0.13
CA ILE A 156 5.77 -10.08 -0.95
C ILE A 156 5.21 -11.24 -1.75
N GLY A 157 5.39 -11.22 -3.07
CA GLY A 157 4.99 -12.29 -3.99
C GLY A 157 6.17 -13.02 -4.64
#